data_AF-A0A662JM01-F1
#
_entry.id   AF-A0A662JM01-F1
#
_cell.length_a   1.000
_cell.length_b   1.000
_cell.length_c   1.000
_cell.angle_alpha   90.00
_cell.angle_beta   90.00
_cell.angle_gamma   90.00
#
_symmetry.space_group_name_H-M   'P 1'
#
loop_
_entity.id
_entity.type
_entity.pdbx_description
1 polymer ?
#
loop_
_entity_poly.entity_id
_entity_poly.type
_entity_poly.pdbx_seq_one_letter_code
_entity_poly.pdbx_strand_id
1 'polypeptide(L)'
;TLDHGIKPILLRLLEVIVHMHRLASSHGVVRRVKEIVEVIPSDDDEKCVELRTLFTLKDGILKRVTDIQESYVIKRIMEEEDVGLSTLLREYAEYCRVLEELLSENRFSEEDLVAKIEKLDTIKSKEAEIVEVKA
;
A
#
# COMPACT_ATOMS: atom_id res chain seq x y z
N THR A 1 -13.24 19.06 29.97
CA THR A 1 -12.67 17.75 29.59
C THR A 1 -12.42 17.81 28.11
N LEU A 2 -11.15 17.85 27.70
CA LEU A 2 -10.81 17.90 26.28
C LEU A 2 -11.09 16.52 25.69
N ASP A 3 -12.22 16.44 24.99
CA ASP A 3 -12.57 15.33 24.11
C ASP A 3 -11.66 15.40 22.88
N HIS A 4 -10.43 14.92 23.03
CA HIS A 4 -9.43 14.85 21.95
C HIS A 4 -9.61 13.60 21.08
N GLY A 5 -10.75 12.93 21.16
CA GLY A 5 -11.07 11.83 20.26
C GLY A 5 -11.12 12.32 18.82
N ILE A 6 -10.43 11.62 17.91
CA ILE A 6 -10.67 11.78 16.48
C ILE A 6 -12.16 11.54 16.26
N LYS A 7 -12.88 12.54 15.74
CA LYS A 7 -14.31 12.38 15.43
C LYS A 7 -14.49 11.15 14.54
N PRO A 8 -15.43 10.23 14.83
CA PRO A 8 -15.60 9.00 14.06
C PRO A 8 -15.73 9.20 12.54
N ILE A 9 -16.34 10.31 12.13
CA ILE A 9 -16.47 10.69 10.72
C ILE A 9 -15.12 10.89 10.01
N LEU A 10 -14.08 11.33 10.73
CA LEU A 10 -12.74 11.54 10.17
C LEU A 10 -12.04 10.21 9.86
N LEU A 11 -12.50 9.09 10.43
CA LEU A 11 -11.97 7.76 10.09
C LEU A 11 -12.28 7.38 8.64
N ARG A 12 -13.31 7.98 8.02
CA ARG A 12 -13.65 7.77 6.60
C ARG A 12 -12.59 8.34 5.64
N LEU A 13 -11.69 9.20 6.13
CA LEU A 13 -10.59 9.75 5.34
C LEU A 13 -9.37 8.82 5.31
N LEU A 14 -9.35 7.78 6.13
CA LEU A 14 -8.29 6.77 6.11
C LEU A 14 -8.62 5.73 5.05
N GLU A 15 -7.60 5.23 4.38
CA GLU A 15 -7.74 4.16 3.36
C GLU A 15 -7.06 2.87 3.82
N VAL A 16 -5.90 2.99 4.46
CA VAL A 16 -5.08 1.87 4.95
C VAL A 16 -4.55 2.17 6.35
N ILE A 17 -4.55 1.17 7.22
CA ILE A 17 -3.89 1.20 8.53
C ILE A 17 -2.85 0.07 8.59
N VAL A 18 -1.63 0.42 8.98
CA VAL A 18 -0.52 -0.53 9.16
C VAL A 18 -0.27 -0.75 10.64
N HIS A 19 -0.54 -1.96 11.14
CA HIS A 19 -0.29 -2.34 12.52
C HIS A 19 1.13 -2.90 12.67
N MET A 20 1.96 -2.19 13.43
CA MET A 20 3.35 -2.57 13.69
C MET A 20 3.49 -3.22 15.07
N HIS A 21 4.27 -4.30 15.15
CA HIS A 21 4.61 -4.99 16.39
C HIS A 21 6.11 -4.84 16.70
N ARG A 22 6.40 -4.69 17.99
CA ARG A 22 7.74 -4.82 18.57
C ARG A 22 7.86 -6.21 19.19
N LEU A 23 8.77 -7.03 18.67
CA LEU A 23 9.04 -8.38 19.15
C LEU A 23 10.43 -8.44 19.79
N ALA A 24 10.53 -9.06 20.96
CA ALA A 24 11.82 -9.39 21.56
C ALA A 24 12.34 -10.69 20.93
N SER A 25 13.62 -10.73 20.55
CA SER A 25 14.31 -11.92 20.05
C SER A 25 15.65 -12.10 20.78
N SER A 26 16.30 -13.25 20.58
CA SER A 26 17.66 -13.54 21.07
C SER A 26 18.71 -12.55 20.55
N HIS A 27 18.43 -11.84 19.46
CA HIS A 27 19.33 -10.87 18.82
C HIS A 27 18.90 -9.41 19.06
N GLY A 28 17.97 -9.19 19.99
CA GLY A 28 17.49 -7.87 20.35
C GLY A 28 16.04 -7.63 19.94
N VAL A 29 15.72 -6.37 19.66
CA VAL A 29 14.34 -5.97 19.36
C VAL A 29 14.13 -5.88 17.88
N VAL A 30 13.10 -6.58 17.39
CA VAL A 30 12.73 -6.63 15.99
C VAL A 30 11.37 -5.95 15.81
N ARG A 31 11.23 -5.13 14.77
CA ARG A 31 9.95 -4.55 14.36
C ARG A 31 9.41 -5.29 13.14
N ARG A 32 8.13 -5.61 13.16
CA ARG A 32 7.43 -6.33 12.08
C ARG A 32 6.06 -5.73 11.85
N VAL A 33 5.65 -5.66 10.59
CA VAL A 33 4.23 -5.46 10.25
C VAL A 33 3.47 -6.70 10.73
N LYS A 34 2.50 -6.50 11.62
CA LYS A 34 1.60 -7.54 12.11
C LYS A 34 0.43 -7.71 11.15
N GLU A 35 -0.12 -6.59 10.69
CA GLU A 35 -1.35 -6.56 9.94
C GLU A 35 -1.41 -5.28 9.10
N ILE A 36 -1.99 -5.39 7.90
CA ILE A 36 -2.38 -4.25 7.08
C ILE A 36 -3.87 -4.39 6.84
N VAL A 37 -4.64 -3.38 7.23
CA VAL A 37 -6.09 -3.36 7.04
C VAL A 37 -6.47 -2.20 6.12
N GLU A 38 -7.45 -2.43 5.26
CA GLU A 38 -8.13 -1.35 4.54
C GLU A 38 -9.35 -0.87 5.34
N VAL A 39 -9.63 0.42 5.19
CA VAL A 39 -10.74 1.11 5.82
C VAL A 39 -11.80 1.35 4.76
N ILE A 40 -12.99 0.78 4.98
CA ILE A 40 -14.11 0.83 4.04
C ILE A 40 -15.16 1.76 4.65
N PRO A 41 -15.47 2.92 4.03
CA PRO A 41 -16.56 3.78 4.48
C PRO A 41 -17.87 2.99 4.54
N SER A 42 -18.61 3.17 5.64
CA SER A 42 -19.93 2.57 5.81
C SER A 42 -20.97 3.67 5.92
N ASP A 43 -22.14 3.41 5.35
CA ASP A 43 -23.33 4.26 5.46
C ASP A 43 -24.26 3.80 6.61
N ASP A 44 -23.80 2.85 7.44
CA ASP A 44 -24.50 2.41 8.64
C ASP A 44 -24.46 3.49 9.73
N ASP A 45 -25.62 3.88 10.23
CA ASP A 45 -25.77 4.89 11.30
C ASP A 45 -25.04 4.49 12.60
N GLU A 46 -24.80 3.19 12.82
CA GLU A 46 -24.08 2.68 14.00
C GLU A 46 -22.56 2.58 13.80
N LYS A 47 -22.06 2.58 12.55
CA LYS A 47 -20.64 2.38 12.23
C LYS A 47 -20.16 3.29 11.10
N CYS A 48 -19.20 4.16 11.39
CA CYS A 48 -18.65 5.05 10.34
C CYS A 48 -17.77 4.33 9.30
N VAL A 49 -17.15 3.20 9.67
CA VAL A 49 -16.24 2.42 8.80
C VAL A 49 -16.30 0.93 9.12
N GLU A 50 -16.07 0.10 8.12
CA GLU A 50 -15.71 -1.32 8.23
C GLU A 50 -14.20 -1.49 8.02
N LEU A 51 -13.58 -2.41 8.75
CA LEU A 51 -12.16 -2.73 8.59
C LEU A 51 -12.01 -4.12 7.98
N ARG A 52 -11.18 -4.24 6.95
CA ARG A 52 -10.88 -5.51 6.31
C ARG A 52 -9.37 -5.76 6.27
N THR A 53 -8.94 -6.92 6.71
CA THR A 53 -7.51 -7.28 6.71
C THR A 53 -7.03 -7.65 5.32
N LEU A 54 -6.10 -6.88 4.76
CA LEU A 54 -5.42 -7.19 3.50
C LEU A 54 -4.29 -8.19 3.69
N PHE A 55 -3.46 -7.95 4.72
CA PHE A 55 -2.28 -8.76 5.02
C PHE A 55 -2.19 -9.04 6.52
N THR A 56 -1.69 -10.22 6.88
CA THR A 56 -1.47 -10.60 8.28
C THR A 56 -0.20 -11.43 8.43
N LEU A 57 0.50 -11.24 9.54
CA LEU A 57 1.72 -11.96 9.87
C LEU A 57 1.37 -13.39 10.32
N LYS A 58 1.73 -14.37 9.50
CA LYS A 58 1.57 -15.80 9.79
C LYS A 58 2.92 -16.50 9.61
N ASP A 59 3.34 -17.22 10.65
CA ASP A 59 4.59 -17.98 10.65
C ASP A 59 5.84 -17.11 10.36
N GLY A 60 5.81 -15.85 10.84
CA GLY A 60 6.90 -14.89 10.62
C GLY A 60 6.93 -14.24 9.23
N ILE A 61 5.97 -14.58 8.35
CA ILE A 61 5.85 -14.03 7.00
C ILE A 61 4.54 -13.25 6.88
N LEU A 62 4.60 -12.06 6.30
CA LEU A 62 3.40 -11.27 6.01
C LEU A 62 2.68 -11.92 4.82
N LYS A 63 1.51 -12.52 5.06
CA LYS A 63 0.70 -13.21 4.03
C LYS A 63 -0.50 -12.36 3.66
N ARG A 64 -0.80 -12.27 2.36
CA ARG A 64 -2.06 -11.73 1.84
C ARG A 64 -3.21 -12.66 2.23
N VAL A 65 -4.31 -12.11 2.73
CA VAL A 65 -5.49 -12.89 3.13
C VAL A 65 -6.79 -12.44 2.45
N THR A 66 -6.81 -11.27 1.83
CA THR A 66 -7.89 -10.81 0.94
C THR A 66 -7.41 -10.86 -0.51
N ASP A 67 -8.28 -11.28 -1.42
CA ASP A 67 -7.98 -11.21 -2.85
C ASP A 67 -7.80 -9.75 -3.27
N ILE A 68 -6.82 -9.48 -4.10
CA ILE A 68 -6.57 -8.13 -4.61
C ILE A 68 -7.76 -7.60 -5.42
N GLN A 69 -8.52 -8.49 -6.06
CA GLN A 69 -9.76 -8.16 -6.77
C GLN A 69 -10.90 -7.74 -5.82
N GLU A 70 -10.81 -8.08 -4.54
CA GLU A 70 -11.81 -7.76 -3.53
C GLU A 70 -11.45 -6.51 -2.72
N SER A 71 -10.20 -6.03 -2.80
CA SER A 71 -9.74 -4.85 -2.08
C SER A 71 -10.51 -3.60 -2.48
N TYR A 72 -11.06 -2.92 -1.47
CA TYR A 72 -11.71 -1.64 -1.62
C TYR A 72 -10.75 -0.55 -2.13
N VAL A 73 -9.53 -0.50 -1.59
CA VAL A 73 -8.52 0.49 -1.98
C VAL A 73 -8.11 0.30 -3.43
N ILE A 74 -7.88 -0.94 -3.87
CA ILE A 74 -7.51 -1.22 -5.27
C ILE A 74 -8.62 -0.83 -6.23
N LYS A 75 -9.88 -1.14 -5.90
CA LYS A 75 -11.04 -0.74 -6.72
C LYS A 75 -11.14 0.78 -6.84
N ARG A 76 -10.92 1.52 -5.74
CA ARG A 76 -10.91 2.99 -5.77
C ARG A 76 -9.80 3.55 -6.67
N ILE A 77 -8.58 3.03 -6.57
CA ILE A 77 -7.48 3.45 -7.46
C ILE A 77 -7.84 3.19 -8.93
N MET A 78 -8.43 2.03 -9.23
CA MET A 78 -8.88 1.73 -10.60
C MET A 78 -9.92 2.74 -11.12
N GLU A 79 -10.86 3.15 -10.26
CA GLU A 79 -11.90 4.13 -10.61
C GLU A 79 -11.36 5.56 -10.71
N GLU A 80 -10.47 5.98 -9.81
CA GLU A 80 -9.92 7.33 -9.75
C GLU A 80 -8.91 7.61 -10.87
N GLU A 81 -8.13 6.60 -11.24
CA GLU A 81 -7.09 6.70 -12.28
C GLU A 81 -7.57 6.20 -13.66
N ASP A 82 -8.81 5.69 -13.77
CA ASP A 82 -9.37 5.06 -14.98
C ASP A 82 -8.46 3.97 -15.57
N VAL A 83 -7.99 3.06 -14.71
CA VAL A 83 -7.07 1.96 -15.10
C VAL A 83 -7.59 0.58 -14.73
N GLY A 84 -7.28 -0.40 -15.58
CA GLY A 84 -7.57 -1.79 -15.30
C GLY A 84 -6.64 -2.40 -14.24
N LEU A 85 -7.12 -3.44 -13.56
CA LEU A 85 -6.35 -4.19 -12.56
C LEU A 85 -5.01 -4.72 -13.11
N SER A 86 -4.96 -5.13 -14.38
CA SER A 86 -3.73 -5.60 -15.02
C SER A 86 -2.63 -4.54 -15.05
N THR A 87 -3.00 -3.27 -15.27
CA THR A 87 -2.07 -2.14 -15.24
C THR A 87 -1.50 -1.97 -13.83
N LEU A 88 -2.36 -1.93 -12.81
CA LEU A 88 -1.93 -1.81 -11.42
C LEU A 88 -1.03 -2.96 -10.97
N LEU A 89 -1.37 -4.21 -11.35
CA LEU A 89 -0.55 -5.38 -11.02
C LEU A 89 0.83 -5.33 -11.70
N ARG A 90 0.90 -4.84 -12.94
CA ARG A 90 2.17 -4.65 -13.65
C ARG A 90 3.01 -3.58 -12.96
N GLU A 91 2.41 -2.47 -12.54
CA GLU A 91 3.12 -1.42 -11.80
C GLU A 91 3.63 -1.92 -10.45
N TYR A 92 2.80 -2.66 -9.72
CA TYR A 92 3.21 -3.31 -8.47
C TYR A 92 4.41 -4.24 -8.67
N ALA A 93 4.40 -5.04 -9.74
CA ALA A 93 5.51 -5.93 -10.08
C ALA A 93 6.80 -5.16 -10.39
N GLU A 94 6.73 -4.04 -11.10
CA GLU A 94 7.88 -3.17 -11.36
C GLU A 94 8.45 -2.55 -10.08
N TYR A 95 7.59 -2.09 -9.16
CA TYR A 95 8.06 -1.60 -7.85
C TYR A 95 8.75 -2.71 -7.05
N CYS A 96 8.20 -3.92 -7.05
CA CYS A 96 8.83 -5.07 -6.39
C CYS A 96 10.21 -5.37 -7.00
N ARG A 97 10.31 -5.36 -8.33
CA ARG A 97 11.57 -5.58 -9.07
C ARG A 97 12.63 -4.53 -8.70
N VAL A 98 12.25 -3.26 -8.57
CA VAL A 98 13.17 -2.20 -8.13
C VAL A 98 13.66 -2.41 -6.70
N LEU A 99 12.77 -2.82 -5.78
CA LEU A 99 13.17 -3.15 -4.41
C LEU A 99 14.13 -4.34 -4.38
N GLU A 100 13.86 -5.38 -5.17
CA GLU A 100 14.74 -6.55 -5.30
C GLU A 100 16.12 -6.18 -5.88
N GLU A 101 16.18 -5.32 -6.89
CA GLU A 101 17.44 -4.79 -7.44
C GLU A 101 18.25 -4.06 -6.36
N LEU A 102 17.64 -3.12 -5.63
CA LEU A 102 18.29 -2.36 -4.57
C LEU A 102 18.83 -3.26 -3.45
N LEU A 103 18.04 -4.26 -3.05
CA LEU A 103 18.47 -5.27 -2.07
C LEU A 103 19.67 -6.07 -2.59
N SER A 104 19.67 -6.46 -3.87
CA SER A 104 20.76 -7.24 -4.49
C SER A 104 22.06 -6.45 -4.64
N GLU A 105 21.96 -5.13 -4.88
CA GLU A 105 23.08 -4.20 -5.00
C GLU A 105 23.64 -3.76 -3.62
N ASN A 106 23.03 -4.19 -2.51
CA ASN A 106 23.30 -3.69 -1.16
C ASN A 106 23.15 -2.16 -1.03
N ARG A 107 22.21 -1.59 -1.79
CA ARG A 107 21.92 -0.16 -1.81
C ARG A 107 20.71 0.13 -0.94
N PHE A 108 20.99 0.59 0.28
CA PHE A 108 19.98 0.80 1.32
C PHE A 108 19.80 2.28 1.69
N SER A 109 20.44 3.20 0.97
CA SER A 109 20.27 4.62 1.25
C SER A 109 18.92 5.12 0.73
N GLU A 110 18.39 6.15 1.41
CA GLU A 110 17.15 6.79 1.00
C GLU A 110 17.29 7.41 -0.40
N GLU A 111 18.44 8.01 -0.70
CA GLU A 111 18.72 8.64 -1.99
C GLU A 111 18.69 7.64 -3.15
N ASP A 112 19.22 6.43 -2.94
CA ASP A 112 19.22 5.36 -3.93
C ASP A 112 17.80 4.89 -4.24
N LEU A 113 16.97 4.75 -3.20
CA LEU A 113 15.56 4.39 -3.32
C LEU A 113 14.78 5.46 -4.08
N VAL A 114 14.92 6.72 -3.69
CA VAL A 114 14.23 7.87 -4.32
C VAL A 114 14.63 7.97 -5.80
N ALA A 115 15.94 7.94 -6.11
CA ALA A 115 16.41 8.07 -7.49
C ALA A 115 15.90 6.95 -8.41
N LYS A 116 15.73 5.72 -7.89
CA LYS A 116 15.16 4.60 -8.66
C LYS A 116 13.65 4.77 -8.87
N ILE A 117 12.91 5.22 -7.86
CA ILE A 117 11.46 5.48 -7.96
C ILE A 117 11.19 6.62 -8.95
N GLU A 118 11.88 7.76 -8.85
CA GLU A 118 11.73 8.89 -9.77
C GLU A 118 12.01 8.52 -11.22
N LYS A 119 12.99 7.63 -11.44
CA LYS A 119 13.30 7.11 -12.77
C LYS A 119 12.17 6.26 -13.34
N LEU A 120 11.49 5.44 -12.52
CA LEU A 120 10.32 4.69 -12.94
C LEU A 120 9.19 5.63 -13.35
N ASP A 121 8.91 6.64 -12.54
CA ASP A 121 7.83 7.60 -12.81
C ASP A 121 8.10 8.40 -14.09
N THR A 122 9.35 8.81 -14.32
CA THR A 122 9.76 9.48 -15.56
C THR A 122 9.56 8.61 -16.81
N ILE A 123 9.80 7.30 -16.72
CA ILE A 123 9.58 6.36 -17.83
C ILE A 123 8.08 6.26 -18.10
N LYS A 124 7.25 6.10 -17.05
CA LYS A 124 5.79 6.03 -17.18
C LYS A 124 5.20 7.27 -17.85
N SER A 125 5.61 8.47 -17.45
CA SER A 125 5.13 9.72 -18.06
C SER A 125 5.45 9.81 -19.55
N LYS A 126 6.64 9.38 -19.96
CA LYS A 126 7.04 9.37 -21.38
C LYS A 126 6.28 8.33 -22.21
N GLU A 127 5.97 7.18 -21.62
CA GLU A 127 5.17 6.15 -22.30
C GLU A 127 3.73 6.60 -22.52
N ALA A 128 3.14 7.33 -21.56
CA ALA A 128 1.80 7.91 -21.70
C ALA A 128 1.72 8.95 -22.83
N GLU A 129 2.70 9.86 -22.92
CA GLU A 129 2.78 10.87 -24.00
C GLU A 129 2.89 10.24 -25.40
N ILE A 130 3.62 9.12 -25.54
CA ILE A 130 3.80 8.44 -26.83
C ILE A 130 2.50 7.79 -27.33
N VAL A 131 1.63 7.36 -26.41
CA VAL A 131 0.33 6.74 -26.75
C VAL A 131 -0.67 7.81 -27.19
N GLU A 132 -0.71 8.97 -26.52
CA GLU A 132 -1.60 10.08 -26.90
C GLU A 132 -1.29 10.68 -28.28
N VAL A 133 -0.02 10.73 -28.68
CA VAL A 133 0.38 11.27 -30.01
C VAL A 133 0.00 10.34 -31.16
N LYS A 134 -0.37 9.08 -30.88
CA LYS A 134 -0.69 8.06 -31.89
C LYS A 134 -2.19 7.73 -32.02
N ALA A 135 -3.05 8.32 -31.19
CA ALA A 135 -4.51 8.17 -31.24
C ALA A 135 -5.17 9.29 -32.06
#